data_AF-A0A944W3H8-F1
#
_entry.id   AF-A0A944W3H8-F1
#
_cell.length_a   1.000
_cell.length_b   1.000
_cell.length_c   1.000
_cell.angle_alpha   90.00
_cell.angle_beta   90.00
_cell.angle_gamma   90.00
#
_symmetry.space_group_name_H-M   'P 1'
#
loop_
_entity.id
_entity.type
_entity.pdbx_description
1 polymer ?
#
loop_
_entity_poly.entity_id
_entity_poly.type
_entity_poly.pdbx_seq_one_letter_code
_entity_poly.pdbx_strand_id
1 'polypeptide(L)'
;MTALRKLTGIALLALGAGVVIIGAFFIQQGFSAESEIKDRMAAEAVTITIDDVAYPVDNGDRATAQALIIRSHTLEKYGPWQTLERGSDERASLLDGLTLRNSLNMARMGLDLSLMVKAIGGVFMVVGLGFATTGAVVYTLAARHEAKERVQAREAVPAYAV
;
A
#
# COMPACT_ATOMS: atom_id res chain seq x y z
N MET A 1 -19.38 27.12 -26.09
CA MET A 1 -18.82 26.76 -24.75
C MET A 1 -19.07 25.29 -24.35
N THR A 2 -20.04 24.61 -24.96
CA THR A 2 -20.45 23.23 -24.63
C THR A 2 -19.43 22.16 -25.01
N ALA A 3 -18.78 22.30 -26.17
CA ALA A 3 -17.69 21.41 -26.60
C ALA A 3 -16.48 21.43 -25.65
N LEU A 4 -16.10 22.61 -25.14
CA LEU A 4 -15.02 22.76 -24.16
C LEU A 4 -15.33 22.01 -22.86
N ARG A 5 -16.56 22.16 -22.34
CA ARG A 5 -17.00 21.45 -21.11
C ARG A 5 -17.00 19.94 -21.27
N LYS A 6 -17.39 19.41 -22.44
CA LYS A 6 -17.31 17.96 -22.72
C LYS A 6 -15.86 17.47 -22.75
N LEU A 7 -14.98 18.18 -23.46
CA LEU A 7 -13.56 17.84 -23.51
C LEU A 7 -12.94 17.86 -22.11
N THR A 8 -13.28 18.85 -21.28
CA THR A 8 -12.85 18.90 -19.87
C THR A 8 -13.37 17.70 -19.08
N GLY A 9 -14.64 17.32 -19.22
CA GLY A 9 -15.21 16.15 -18.54
C GLY A 9 -14.52 14.84 -18.93
N ILE A 10 -14.25 14.66 -20.24
CA ILE A 10 -13.53 13.49 -20.76
C ILE A 10 -12.07 13.49 -20.26
N ALA A 11 -11.40 14.64 -20.27
CA ALA A 11 -10.02 14.74 -19.78
C ALA A 11 -9.91 14.39 -18.30
N LEU A 12 -10.85 14.87 -17.46
CA LEU A 12 -10.91 14.53 -16.04
C LEU A 12 -11.21 13.04 -15.80
N LEU A 13 -12.09 12.45 -16.61
CA LEU A 13 -12.35 11.01 -16.57
C LEU A 13 -11.11 10.19 -16.91
N ALA A 14 -10.42 10.54 -18.00
CA ALA A 14 -9.19 9.87 -18.42
C ALA A 14 -8.09 9.99 -17.37
N LEU A 15 -7.91 11.19 -16.79
CA LEU A 15 -6.96 11.43 -15.71
C LEU A 15 -7.31 10.62 -14.47
N GLY A 16 -8.57 10.63 -14.05
CA GLY A 16 -9.05 9.86 -12.90
C GLY A 16 -8.81 8.36 -13.09
N ALA A 17 -9.13 7.82 -14.27
CA ALA A 17 -8.87 6.43 -14.61
C ALA A 17 -7.36 6.10 -14.57
N GLY A 18 -6.51 6.98 -15.12
CA GLY A 18 -5.05 6.80 -15.07
C GLY A 18 -4.52 6.76 -13.64
N VAL A 19 -4.99 7.67 -12.77
CA VAL A 19 -4.59 7.71 -11.36
C VAL A 19 -5.06 6.46 -10.61
N VAL A 20 -6.27 5.97 -10.87
CA VAL A 20 -6.78 4.70 -10.31
C VAL A 20 -5.89 3.52 -10.71
N ILE A 21 -5.49 3.43 -11.98
CA ILE A 21 -4.60 2.37 -12.46
C ILE A 21 -3.26 2.40 -11.73
N ILE A 22 -2.68 3.59 -11.56
CA ILE A 22 -1.45 3.76 -10.78
C ILE A 22 -1.66 3.31 -9.33
N GLY A 23 -2.74 3.74 -8.68
CA GLY A 23 -3.05 3.34 -7.31
C GLY A 23 -3.17 1.82 -7.14
N ALA A 24 -3.88 1.16 -8.06
CA ALA A 24 -4.01 -0.30 -8.08
C ALA A 24 -2.65 -1.00 -8.24
N PHE A 25 -1.77 -0.49 -9.09
CA PHE A 25 -0.41 -1.02 -9.26
C PHE A 25 0.39 -0.95 -7.96
N PHE A 26 0.36 0.18 -7.25
CA PHE A 26 1.04 0.33 -5.95
C PHE A 26 0.49 -0.67 -4.92
N ILE A 27 -0.83 -0.85 -4.84
CA ILE A 27 -1.45 -1.81 -3.93
C ILE A 27 -0.97 -3.24 -4.24
N GLN A 28 -0.99 -3.63 -5.51
CA GLN A 28 -0.53 -4.95 -5.95
C GLN A 28 0.95 -5.17 -5.59
N GLN A 29 1.80 -4.18 -5.86
CA GLN A 29 3.23 -4.25 -5.53
C GLN A 29 3.46 -4.39 -4.02
N GLY A 30 2.69 -3.67 -3.21
CA GLY A 30 2.71 -3.83 -1.76
C GLY A 30 2.36 -5.25 -1.33
N PHE A 31 1.27 -5.83 -1.87
CA PHE A 31 0.91 -7.21 -1.54
C PHE A 31 1.98 -8.22 -1.95
N SER A 32 2.57 -8.06 -3.13
CA SER A 32 3.65 -8.93 -3.60
C SER A 32 4.89 -8.85 -2.71
N ALA A 33 5.30 -7.65 -2.30
CA ALA A 33 6.46 -7.47 -1.41
C ALA A 33 6.20 -8.05 -0.02
N GLU A 34 4.97 -7.90 0.51
CA GLU A 34 4.60 -8.50 1.79
C GLU A 34 4.61 -10.03 1.72
N SER A 35 4.05 -10.62 0.66
CA SER A 35 4.02 -12.08 0.52
C SER A 35 5.44 -12.64 0.43
N GLU A 36 6.32 -12.01 -0.35
CA GLU A 36 7.71 -12.46 -0.47
C GLU A 36 8.44 -12.49 0.88
N ILE A 37 8.25 -11.46 1.73
CA ILE A 37 8.84 -11.44 3.07
C ILE A 37 8.25 -12.55 3.94
N LYS A 38 6.93 -12.70 3.93
CA LYS A 38 6.22 -13.74 4.70
C LYS A 38 6.64 -15.15 4.28
N ASP A 39 6.75 -15.40 2.97
CA ASP A 39 7.12 -16.70 2.41
C ASP A 39 8.56 -17.06 2.80
N ARG A 40 9.48 -16.09 2.77
CA ARG A 40 10.87 -16.30 3.21
C ARG A 40 10.96 -16.60 4.70
N MET A 41 10.24 -15.85 5.55
CA MET A 41 10.24 -16.12 6.99
C MET A 41 9.55 -17.44 7.35
N ALA A 42 8.51 -17.82 6.60
CA ALA A 42 7.85 -19.12 6.74
C ALA A 42 8.77 -20.28 6.32
N ALA A 43 9.54 -20.11 5.23
CA ALA A 43 10.52 -21.09 4.78
C ALA A 43 11.65 -21.31 5.80
N GLU A 44 12.05 -20.25 6.52
CA GLU A 44 13.04 -20.31 7.60
C GLU A 44 12.45 -20.77 8.95
N ALA A 45 11.16 -21.15 8.99
CA ALA A 45 10.44 -21.54 10.21
C ALA A 45 10.61 -20.54 11.36
N VAL A 46 10.66 -19.24 11.04
CA VAL A 46 10.79 -18.18 12.05
C VAL A 46 9.46 -18.06 12.81
N THR A 47 9.38 -18.73 13.95
CA THR A 47 8.20 -18.75 14.83
C THR A 47 8.48 -18.09 16.17
N ILE A 48 7.44 -17.49 16.73
CA ILE A 48 7.42 -17.07 18.14
C ILE A 48 6.59 -18.11 18.89
N THR A 49 7.12 -18.59 20.02
CA THR A 49 6.33 -19.39 20.95
C THR A 49 5.68 -18.45 21.96
N ILE A 50 4.35 -18.42 21.97
CA ILE A 50 3.53 -17.72 22.98
C ILE A 50 2.61 -18.78 23.59
N ASP A 51 2.68 -18.97 24.90
CA ASP A 51 1.86 -19.96 25.64
C ASP A 51 1.94 -21.39 25.05
N ASP A 52 3.16 -21.86 24.76
CA ASP A 52 3.45 -23.16 24.11
C ASP A 52 2.84 -23.35 22.70
N VAL A 53 2.33 -22.28 22.09
CA VAL A 53 1.84 -22.27 20.71
C VAL A 53 2.82 -21.50 19.81
N ALA A 54 3.26 -22.15 18.73
CA ALA A 54 4.13 -21.55 17.73
C ALA A 54 3.31 -20.73 16.72
N TYR A 55 3.55 -19.41 16.67
CA TYR A 55 2.95 -18.49 15.71
C TYR A 55 3.99 -18.07 14.68
N PRO A 56 3.66 -18.06 13.37
CA PRO A 56 4.55 -17.49 12.37
C PRO A 56 4.71 -15.99 12.63
N VAL A 57 5.93 -15.49 12.42
CA VAL A 57 6.14 -14.06 12.28
C VAL A 57 5.47 -13.66 10.96
N ASP A 58 4.37 -12.91 11.02
CA ASP A 58 3.57 -12.55 9.83
C ASP A 58 3.22 -11.06 9.80
N ASN A 59 3.75 -10.28 10.74
CA ASN A 59 3.56 -8.84 10.85
C ASN A 59 4.72 -8.22 11.63
N GLY A 60 4.86 -6.89 11.52
CA GLY A 60 5.96 -6.15 12.15
C GLY A 60 5.99 -6.26 13.68
N ASP A 61 4.84 -6.38 14.33
CA ASP A 61 4.76 -6.46 15.79
C ASP A 61 5.23 -7.81 16.33
N ARG A 62 4.88 -8.89 15.64
CA ARG A 62 5.44 -10.22 15.91
C ARG A 62 6.95 -10.23 15.69
N ALA A 63 7.45 -9.62 14.61
CA ALA A 63 8.89 -9.54 14.37
C ALA A 63 9.63 -8.81 15.52
N THR A 64 9.03 -7.73 16.04
CA THR A 64 9.54 -7.03 17.23
C THR A 64 9.47 -7.90 18.49
N ALA A 65 8.37 -8.60 18.73
CA ALA A 65 8.23 -9.48 19.88
C ALA A 65 9.33 -10.57 19.88
N GLN A 66 9.58 -11.21 18.74
CA GLN A 66 10.65 -12.20 18.61
C GLN A 66 12.03 -11.59 18.86
N ALA A 67 12.29 -10.38 18.32
CA ALA A 67 13.55 -9.69 18.53
C ALA A 67 13.79 -9.32 20.01
N LEU A 68 12.73 -9.04 20.76
CA LEU A 68 12.78 -8.80 22.20
C LEU A 68 13.04 -10.09 23.00
N ILE A 69 12.42 -11.21 22.63
CA ILE A 69 12.72 -12.52 23.24
C ILE A 69 14.18 -12.91 23.01
N ILE A 70 14.70 -12.75 21.79
CA ILE A 70 16.12 -13.04 21.52
C ILE A 70 17.02 -12.11 22.33
N ARG A 71 16.64 -10.84 22.51
CA ARG A 71 17.39 -9.88 23.33
C ARG A 71 17.47 -10.33 24.80
N SER A 72 16.39 -10.84 25.38
CA SER A 72 16.38 -11.30 26.78
C SER A 72 17.28 -12.51 27.00
N HIS A 73 17.38 -13.40 26.01
CA HIS A 73 18.27 -14.58 26.07
C HIS A 73 19.74 -14.28 25.74
N THR A 74 20.06 -13.08 25.26
CA THR A 74 21.42 -12.72 24.83
C THR A 74 21.94 -11.48 25.54
N LEU A 75 21.60 -10.28 25.08
CA LEU A 75 22.13 -9.02 25.59
C LEU A 75 21.81 -8.81 27.08
N GLU A 76 20.62 -9.18 27.54
CA GLU A 76 20.23 -8.98 28.95
C GLU A 76 20.86 -10.04 29.87
N LYS A 77 21.19 -11.21 29.32
CA LYS A 77 21.83 -12.31 30.06
C LYS A 77 23.35 -12.15 30.16
N TYR A 78 24.00 -11.84 29.03
CA TYR A 78 25.47 -11.80 28.93
C TYR A 78 26.05 -10.39 29.06
N GLY A 79 25.22 -9.36 28.91
CA GLY A 79 25.67 -7.97 28.89
C GLY A 79 26.17 -7.51 27.50
N PRO A 80 26.68 -6.27 27.41
CA PRO A 80 27.09 -5.67 26.16
C PRO A 80 28.28 -6.39 25.48
N TRP A 81 28.36 -6.32 24.15
CA TRP A 81 29.42 -6.98 23.36
C TRP A 81 30.85 -6.68 23.87
N GLN A 82 31.12 -5.43 24.23
CA GLN A 82 32.42 -4.97 24.69
C GLN A 82 32.84 -5.53 26.06
N THR A 83 31.90 -6.07 26.85
CA THR A 83 32.20 -6.64 28.17
C THR A 83 32.54 -8.13 28.11
N LEU A 84 32.40 -8.77 26.94
CA LEU A 84 32.65 -10.19 26.75
C LEU A 84 34.06 -10.47 26.23
N GLU A 85 34.66 -11.52 26.79
CA GLU A 85 35.99 -11.99 26.37
C GLU A 85 36.00 -12.41 24.90
N ARG A 86 37.13 -12.18 24.21
CA ARG A 86 37.25 -12.55 22.80
C ARG A 86 37.29 -14.07 22.67
N GLY A 87 36.40 -14.62 21.85
CA GLY A 87 36.35 -16.06 21.59
C GLY A 87 35.58 -16.89 22.62
N SER A 88 34.91 -16.25 23.59
CA SER A 88 34.04 -16.95 24.53
C SER A 88 32.73 -17.40 23.88
N ASP A 89 32.14 -18.49 24.39
CA ASP A 89 30.88 -19.05 23.88
C ASP A 89 29.70 -18.08 24.06
N GLU A 90 29.72 -17.25 25.11
CA GLU A 90 28.72 -16.21 25.35
C GLU A 90 28.77 -15.13 24.26
N ARG A 91 29.98 -14.78 23.81
CA ARG A 91 30.18 -13.80 22.75
C ARG A 91 29.72 -14.35 21.40
N ALA A 92 29.95 -15.63 21.12
CA ALA A 92 29.40 -16.29 19.95
C ALA A 92 27.86 -16.28 19.99
N SER A 93 27.26 -16.67 21.12
CA SER A 93 25.80 -16.67 21.31
C SER A 93 25.18 -15.27 21.16
N LEU A 94 25.86 -14.24 21.66
CA LEU A 94 25.44 -12.85 21.47
C LEU A 94 25.50 -12.41 20.00
N LEU A 95 26.51 -12.85 19.25
CA LEU A 95 26.64 -12.56 17.82
C LEU A 95 25.49 -13.16 17.00
N ASP A 96 25.14 -14.41 17.29
CA ASP A 96 24.02 -15.10 16.64
C ASP A 96 22.71 -14.39 16.96
N GLY A 97 22.49 -14.03 18.22
CA GLY A 97 21.30 -13.26 18.63
C GLY A 97 21.23 -11.87 17.99
N LEU A 98 22.35 -11.17 17.84
CA LEU A 98 22.41 -9.89 17.13
C LEU A 98 22.05 -10.05 15.66
N THR A 99 22.56 -11.10 15.02
CA THR A 99 22.27 -11.41 13.61
C THR A 99 20.78 -11.67 13.40
N LEU A 100 20.18 -12.51 14.24
CA LEU A 100 18.74 -12.82 14.19
C LEU A 100 17.87 -11.59 14.49
N ARG A 101 18.24 -10.77 15.48
CA ARG A 101 17.51 -9.54 15.78
C ARG A 101 17.60 -8.53 14.63
N ASN A 102 18.74 -8.46 13.96
CA ASN A 102 18.91 -7.58 12.81
C ASN A 102 18.06 -8.05 11.62
N SER A 103 18.02 -9.35 11.33
CA SER A 103 17.16 -9.88 10.27
C SER A 103 15.67 -9.65 10.57
N LEU A 104 15.24 -9.86 11.81
CA LEU A 104 13.86 -9.57 12.24
C LEU A 104 13.49 -8.09 12.16
N ASN A 105 14.40 -7.19 12.52
CA ASN A 105 14.19 -5.75 12.38
C ASN A 105 14.11 -5.34 10.90
N MET A 106 14.93 -5.93 10.02
CA MET A 106 14.82 -5.72 8.58
C MET A 106 13.50 -6.23 8.01
N ALA A 107 13.05 -7.41 8.47
CA ALA A 107 11.75 -7.95 8.08
C ALA A 107 10.60 -7.02 8.52
N ARG A 108 10.64 -6.51 9.76
CA ARG A 108 9.69 -5.49 10.23
C ARG A 108 9.67 -4.27 9.31
N MET A 109 10.83 -3.69 9.02
CA MET A 109 10.92 -2.52 8.13
C MET A 109 10.33 -2.83 6.75
N GLY A 110 10.58 -4.02 6.20
CA GLY A 110 10.01 -4.43 4.91
C GLY A 110 8.49 -4.59 4.95
N LEU A 111 7.93 -5.15 6.02
CA LEU A 111 6.48 -5.30 6.21
C LEU A 111 5.80 -3.93 6.40
N ASP A 112 6.39 -3.05 7.22
CA ASP A 112 5.88 -1.69 7.44
C ASP A 112 5.96 -0.85 6.16
N LEU A 113 7.03 -1.02 5.36
CA LEU A 113 7.17 -0.37 4.06
C LEU A 113 6.11 -0.87 3.07
N SER A 114 5.82 -2.17 3.04
CA SER A 114 4.74 -2.72 2.22
C SER A 114 3.39 -2.10 2.58
N LEU A 115 3.08 -1.99 3.88
CA LEU A 115 1.86 -1.34 4.34
C LEU A 115 1.78 0.12 3.87
N MET A 116 2.89 0.87 3.96
CA MET A 116 2.97 2.25 3.47
C MET A 116 2.71 2.34 1.96
N VAL A 117 3.30 1.44 1.18
CA VAL A 117 3.11 1.37 -0.28
C VAL A 117 1.63 1.10 -0.64
N LYS A 118 0.97 0.19 0.08
CA LYS A 118 -0.47 -0.05 -0.07
C LYS A 118 -1.30 1.18 0.28
N ALA A 119 -0.97 1.87 1.37
CA ALA A 119 -1.67 3.07 1.80
C ALA A 119 -1.56 4.20 0.76
N ILE A 120 -0.36 4.41 0.20
CA ILE A 120 -0.13 5.37 -0.89
C ILE A 120 -0.97 5.02 -2.12
N GLY A 121 -0.98 3.74 -2.51
CA GLY A 121 -1.85 3.26 -3.58
C GLY A 121 -3.34 3.50 -3.29
N GLY A 122 -3.77 3.30 -2.05
CA GLY A 122 -5.12 3.64 -1.58
C GLY A 122 -5.47 5.12 -1.71
N VAL A 123 -4.54 6.03 -1.39
CA VAL A 123 -4.72 7.47 -1.60
C VAL A 123 -4.91 7.80 -3.08
N PHE A 124 -4.11 7.20 -3.96
CA PHE A 124 -4.29 7.37 -5.40
C PHE A 124 -5.65 6.85 -5.88
N MET A 125 -6.15 5.72 -5.34
CA MET A 125 -7.49 5.24 -5.66
C MET A 125 -8.56 6.28 -5.30
N VAL A 126 -8.51 6.86 -4.09
CA VAL A 126 -9.47 7.87 -3.64
C VAL A 126 -9.41 9.12 -4.51
N VAL A 127 -8.20 9.63 -4.78
CA VAL A 127 -8.00 10.83 -5.61
C VAL A 127 -8.46 10.59 -7.05
N GLY A 128 -8.11 9.45 -7.63
CA GLY A 128 -8.50 9.07 -8.99
C GLY A 128 -10.01 8.92 -9.14
N LEU A 129 -10.69 8.31 -8.16
CA LEU A 129 -12.16 8.26 -8.11
C LEU A 129 -12.78 9.65 -7.98
N GLY A 130 -12.16 10.55 -7.20
CA GLY A 130 -12.58 11.96 -7.12
C GLY A 130 -12.53 12.68 -8.47
N PHE A 131 -11.44 12.50 -9.23
CA PHE A 131 -11.34 13.05 -10.58
C PHE A 131 -12.35 12.42 -11.55
N ALA A 132 -12.52 11.10 -11.50
CA ALA A 132 -13.45 10.39 -12.38
C ALA A 132 -14.91 10.81 -12.13
N THR A 133 -15.33 10.89 -10.86
CA THR A 133 -16.68 11.34 -10.49
C THR A 133 -16.93 12.79 -10.92
N THR A 134 -15.97 13.69 -10.69
CA THR A 134 -16.05 15.08 -11.14
C THR A 134 -16.16 15.17 -12.66
N GLY A 135 -15.33 14.42 -13.39
CA GLY A 135 -15.37 14.36 -14.85
C GLY A 135 -16.72 13.85 -15.38
N ALA A 136 -17.29 12.82 -14.76
CA ALA A 136 -18.62 12.31 -15.12
C ALA A 136 -19.73 13.36 -14.92
N VAL A 137 -19.70 14.10 -13.81
CA VAL A 137 -20.67 15.17 -13.55
C VAL A 137 -20.55 16.28 -14.59
N VAL A 138 -19.33 16.73 -14.89
CA VAL A 138 -19.10 17.78 -15.90
C VAL A 138 -19.57 17.32 -17.29
N TYR A 139 -19.27 16.07 -17.66
CA TYR A 139 -19.69 15.50 -18.93
C TYR A 139 -21.23 15.41 -19.05
N THR A 140 -21.91 14.90 -18.02
CA THR A 140 -23.38 14.75 -18.04
C THR A 140 -24.10 16.10 -18.06
N LEU A 141 -23.59 17.11 -17.35
CA LEU A 141 -24.12 18.47 -17.40
C LEU A 141 -23.97 19.10 -18.79
N ALA A 142 -22.80 18.92 -19.42
CA ALA A 142 -22.56 19.42 -20.77
C ALA A 142 -23.48 18.73 -21.80
N ALA A 143 -23.67 17.42 -21.69
CA ALA A 143 -24.58 16.67 -22.55
C ALA A 143 -26.05 17.12 -22.42
N ARG A 144 -26.49 17.40 -21.18
CA ARG A 144 -27.85 17.91 -20.92
C ARG A 144 -28.09 19.30 -21.53
N HIS A 145 -27.09 20.18 -21.51
CA HIS A 145 -27.20 21.50 -22.13
C HIS A 145 -27.40 21.41 -23.64
N GLU A 146 -26.62 20.57 -24.34
CA GLU A 146 -26.80 20.39 -25.79
C GLU A 146 -28.14 19.76 -26.15
N ALA A 147 -28.63 18.82 -25.33
CA ALA A 147 -29.95 18.23 -25.55
C ALA A 147 -31.06 19.29 -25.51
N LYS A 148 -31.00 20.22 -24.55
CA LYS A 148 -31.95 21.35 -24.47
C LYS A 148 -31.84 22.29 -25.67
N GLU A 149 -30.62 22.66 -26.08
CA GLU A 149 -30.40 23.50 -27.26
C GLU A 149 -30.97 22.86 -28.53
N ARG A 150 -30.79 21.54 -28.71
CA ARG A 150 -31.32 20.81 -29.87
C ARG A 150 -32.86 20.76 -29.90
N VAL A 151 -33.50 20.57 -28.75
CA VAL A 151 -34.97 20.57 -28.65
C VAL A 151 -35.52 21.95 -28.98
N GLN A 152 -34.93 23.01 -28.40
CA GLN A 152 -35.34 24.39 -28.65
C GLN A 152 -35.12 24.79 -30.11
N ALA A 153 -34.02 24.36 -30.73
CA ALA A 153 -33.76 24.59 -32.15
C ALA A 153 -34.79 23.88 -33.05
N ARG A 154 -35.28 22.70 -32.66
CA ARG A 154 -36.30 21.95 -33.42
C ARG A 154 -37.68 22.59 -33.31
N GLU A 155 -38.04 23.12 -32.14
CA GLU A 155 -39.30 23.86 -31.93
C GLU A 155 -39.29 25.24 -32.58
N ALA A 156 -38.11 25.84 -32.75
CA ALA A 156 -37.94 27.10 -33.45
C ALA A 156 -37.96 26.99 -34.98
N VAL A 157 -37.98 25.76 -35.56
CA VAL A 157 -38.18 25.59 -37.01
C VAL A 157 -39.67 25.78 -37.30
N PRO A 158 -40.04 26.85 -38.02
CA PRO A 158 -41.44 27.17 -38.24
C PRO A 158 -42.12 26.14 -39.16
N ALA A 159 -43.41 25.88 -38.89
CA ALA A 159 -44.25 24.89 -39.57
C ALA A 159 -44.60 25.19 -41.05
N TYR A 160 -43.84 26.05 -41.74
CA TYR A 160 -44.11 26.47 -43.13
C TYR A 160 -43.10 25.94 -44.16
N ALA A 161 -42.39 24.86 -43.85
CA ALA A 161 -41.58 24.12 -44.82
C ALA A 161 -42.20 22.75 -45.14
N VAL A 162 -43.43 22.77 -45.68
CA VAL A 162 -44.03 21.67 -46.46
C VAL A 162 -44.84 22.28 -47.58
#